data_AF-N1RDZ4-F1
#
_entry.id   AF-N1RDZ4-F1
#
_cell.length_a   1.000
_cell.length_b   1.000
_cell.length_c   1.000
_cell.angle_alpha   90.00
_cell.angle_beta   90.00
_cell.angle_gamma   90.00
#
_symmetry.space_group_name_H-M   'P 1'
#
loop_
_entity.id
_entity.type
_entity.pdbx_description
1 polymer ?
#
loop_
_entity_poly.entity_id
_entity_poly.type
_entity_poly.pdbx_seq_one_letter_code
_entity_poly.pdbx_strand_id
1 'polypeptide(L)'
;MVKSLWDPRSQLSVFQYQTFHTETGLVGHARVDVRVGDVLCALLGGNMPFILRPLDDGVFGYVGQAFVHGIMDGEALQQGRELEWITLV
;
A
#
# COMPACT_ATOMS: atom_id res chain seq x y z
N MET A 1 -2.76 -12.40 -24.17
CA MET A 1 -2.85 -13.85 -23.88
C MET A 1 -1.77 -14.17 -22.84
N VAL A 2 -2.13 -14.20 -21.57
CA VAL A 2 -1.20 -14.51 -20.47
C VAL A 2 -0.96 -16.02 -20.47
N LYS A 3 0.25 -16.45 -20.80
CA LYS A 3 0.66 -17.85 -20.69
C LYS A 3 0.97 -18.13 -19.22
N SER A 4 0.11 -18.92 -18.58
CA SER A 4 0.29 -19.58 -17.27
C SER A 4 0.89 -18.73 -16.13
N LEU A 5 0.05 -18.32 -15.19
CA LEU A 5 0.45 -17.78 -13.87
C LEU A 5 0.69 -18.89 -12.81
N TRP A 6 0.61 -20.16 -13.20
CA TRP A 6 0.66 -21.30 -12.28
C TRP A 6 2.06 -21.90 -12.21
N ASP A 7 2.94 -21.27 -11.44
CA ASP A 7 4.11 -21.91 -10.82
C ASP A 7 3.68 -22.48 -9.46
N PRO A 8 3.91 -23.76 -9.13
CA PRO A 8 3.63 -24.29 -7.79
C PRO A 8 4.28 -23.50 -6.64
N ARG A 9 5.34 -22.72 -6.89
CA ARG A 9 5.89 -21.75 -5.90
C ARG A 9 5.00 -20.53 -5.67
N SER A 10 4.11 -20.18 -6.62
CA SER A 10 3.17 -19.07 -6.47
C SER A 10 2.01 -19.37 -5.52
N GLN A 11 1.78 -20.66 -5.17
CA GLN A 11 0.81 -21.06 -4.14
C GLN A 11 1.18 -20.57 -2.72
N LEU A 12 2.47 -20.30 -2.47
CA LEU A 12 2.90 -19.65 -1.23
C LEU A 12 2.63 -18.14 -1.22
N SER A 13 2.40 -17.52 -2.38
CA SER A 13 2.24 -16.06 -2.47
C SER A 13 0.92 -15.57 -1.90
N VAL A 14 -0.17 -16.34 -1.98
CA VAL A 14 -1.47 -15.92 -1.43
C VAL A 14 -1.43 -15.82 0.10
N PHE A 15 -0.66 -16.69 0.77
CA PHE A 15 -0.43 -16.61 2.21
C PHE A 15 0.45 -15.45 2.65
N GLN A 16 1.07 -14.73 1.70
CA GLN A 16 1.87 -13.54 1.99
C GLN A 16 1.07 -12.25 1.87
N TYR A 17 -0.20 -12.31 1.44
CA TYR A 17 -1.07 -11.14 1.35
C TYR A 17 -2.31 -11.28 2.22
N GLN A 18 -2.80 -10.14 2.71
CA GLN A 18 -4.03 -10.04 3.47
C GLN A 18 -4.89 -8.88 2.95
N THR A 19 -6.19 -9.00 3.16
CA THR A 19 -7.10 -7.87 3.03
C THR A 19 -6.99 -6.97 4.26
N PHE A 20 -7.01 -5.66 4.05
CA PHE A 20 -7.14 -4.68 5.12
C PHE A 20 -8.24 -3.66 4.77
N HIS A 21 -8.70 -2.94 5.80
CA HIS A 21 -9.51 -1.75 5.62
C HIS A 21 -8.86 -0.58 6.35
N THR A 22 -9.04 0.62 5.81
CA THR A 22 -8.61 1.87 6.44
C THR A 22 -9.73 2.46 7.27
N GLU A 23 -9.40 3.36 8.21
CA GLU A 23 -10.39 4.11 8.99
C GLU A 23 -11.30 4.97 8.10
N THR A 24 -10.83 5.35 6.90
CA THR A 24 -11.60 6.09 5.90
C THR A 24 -12.48 5.20 5.01
N GLY A 25 -12.57 3.89 5.30
CA GLY A 25 -13.44 2.95 4.59
C GLY A 25 -12.88 2.38 3.28
N LEU A 26 -11.63 2.67 2.92
CA LEU A 26 -10.97 2.03 1.77
C LEU A 26 -10.64 0.57 2.10
N VAL A 27 -10.79 -0.30 1.10
CA VAL A 27 -10.45 -1.72 1.18
C VAL A 27 -9.28 -2.01 0.26
N GLY A 28 -8.29 -2.73 0.76
CA GLY A 28 -7.08 -3.04 0.01
C GLY A 28 -6.53 -4.43 0.26
N HIS A 29 -5.49 -4.77 -0.50
CA HIS A 29 -4.72 -5.99 -0.43
C HIS A 29 -3.24 -5.64 -0.32
N ALA A 30 -2.58 -6.13 0.71
CA ALA A 30 -1.17 -5.84 1.00
C ALA A 30 -0.50 -7.04 1.66
N ARG A 31 0.81 -6.95 1.91
CA ARG A 31 1.55 -8.04 2.55
C ARG A 31 1.06 -8.31 3.98
N VAL A 32 1.25 -9.54 4.46
CA VAL A 32 0.83 -10.00 5.80
C VAL A 32 1.54 -9.32 6.98
N ASP A 33 2.61 -8.57 6.72
CA ASP A 33 3.33 -7.79 7.74
C ASP A 33 2.68 -6.41 7.99
N VAL A 34 1.62 -6.07 7.25
CA VAL A 34 0.79 -4.88 7.48
C VAL A 34 -0.05 -5.08 8.75
N ARG A 35 -0.03 -4.06 9.61
CA ARG A 35 -0.72 -4.07 10.91
C ARG A 35 -1.45 -2.76 11.20
N VAL A 36 -2.32 -2.80 12.20
CA VAL A 36 -2.98 -1.59 12.73
C VAL A 36 -1.93 -0.57 13.16
N GLY A 37 -2.12 0.68 12.74
CA GLY A 37 -1.18 1.79 12.94
C GLY A 37 -0.26 2.05 11.73
N ASP A 38 -0.17 1.14 10.77
CA ASP A 38 0.45 1.44 9.49
C ASP A 38 -0.45 2.39 8.68
N VAL A 39 0.16 3.31 7.92
CA VAL A 39 -0.54 4.34 7.15
C VAL A 39 -0.45 4.06 5.66
N LEU A 40 -1.56 4.28 4.97
CA LEU A 40 -1.66 4.22 3.52
C LEU A 40 -1.30 5.58 2.92
N CYS A 41 -0.27 5.60 2.08
CA CYS A 41 0.29 6.82 1.51
C CYS A 41 0.37 6.74 -0.02
N ALA A 42 -0.03 7.81 -0.70
CA ALA A 42 0.26 8.01 -2.12
C ALA A 42 1.53 8.86 -2.24
N LEU A 43 2.67 8.23 -2.55
CA LEU A 43 3.91 8.96 -2.79
C LEU A 43 3.92 9.53 -4.22
N LEU A 44 4.22 10.82 -4.34
CA LEU A 44 4.33 11.46 -5.65
C LEU A 44 5.37 10.78 -6.53
N GLY A 45 4.99 10.53 -7.79
CA GLY A 45 5.81 9.78 -8.75
C GLY A 45 5.68 8.26 -8.64
N GLY A 46 5.01 7.74 -7.60
CA GLY A 46 4.65 6.33 -7.51
C GLY A 46 3.44 5.98 -8.39
N ASN A 47 3.41 4.73 -8.88
CA ASN A 47 2.30 4.18 -9.66
C ASN A 47 1.32 3.32 -8.83
N MET A 48 1.57 3.18 -7.53
CA MET A 48 0.76 2.42 -6.59
C MET A 48 0.78 3.09 -5.20
N PRO A 49 -0.25 2.86 -4.37
CA PRO A 49 -0.22 3.20 -2.96
C PRO A 49 0.84 2.41 -2.17
N PHE A 50 1.38 3.05 -1.14
CA PHE A 50 2.39 2.51 -0.25
C PHE A 50 1.84 2.37 1.16
N ILE A 51 2.28 1.34 1.86
CA ILE A 51 2.07 1.19 3.29
C ILE A 51 3.35 1.60 3.98
N LEU A 52 3.23 2.59 4.85
CA LEU A 52 4.32 3.15 5.63
C LEU A 52 4.04 2.94 7.11
N ARG A 53 5.10 2.73 7.89
CA ARG A 53 4.99 2.57 9.34
C ARG A 53 5.53 3.82 10.02
N PRO A 54 4.69 4.59 10.73
CA PRO A 54 5.18 5.73 11.50
C PRO A 54 6.26 5.28 12.49
N LEU A 55 7.36 6.03 12.52
CA LEU A 55 8.37 6.00 13.57
C LEU A 55 8.29 7.34 14.32
N ASP A 56 9.43 7.90 14.73
CA ASP A 56 9.49 9.20 15.39
C ASP A 56 9.75 10.34 14.38
N ASP A 57 9.29 11.56 14.71
CA ASP A 57 9.63 12.82 14.03
C ASP A 57 9.44 12.85 12.50
N GLY A 58 8.32 12.34 11.99
CA GLY A 58 8.02 12.36 10.55
C GLY A 58 8.88 11.41 9.72
N VAL A 59 9.56 10.49 10.39
CA VAL A 59 10.26 9.36 9.78
C VAL A 59 9.30 8.18 9.67
N PHE A 60 9.36 7.49 8.54
CA PHE A 60 8.53 6.34 8.26
C PHE A 60 9.39 5.17 7.79
N GLY A 61 9.11 3.99 8.33
CA GLY A 61 9.65 2.75 7.79
C GLY A 61 8.86 2.30 6.56
N TYR A 62 9.56 1.83 5.53
CA TYR A 62 8.90 1.21 4.38
C TYR A 62 8.35 -0.18 4.72
N VAL A 63 7.03 -0.40 4.59
CA VAL A 63 6.42 -1.73 4.79
C VAL A 63 6.21 -2.43 3.45
N GLY A 64 5.64 -1.75 2.46
CA GLY A 64 5.38 -2.35 1.15
C GLY A 64 4.43 -1.54 0.28
N GLN A 65 4.02 -2.14 -0.83
CA GLN A 65 2.97 -1.61 -1.71
C GLN A 65 1.64 -2.30 -1.43
N ALA A 66 0.54 -1.61 -1.74
CA ALA A 66 -0.80 -2.12 -1.59
C ALA A 66 -1.63 -1.88 -2.85
N PHE A 67 -2.42 -2.88 -3.23
CA PHE A 67 -3.55 -2.66 -4.14
C PHE A 67 -4.70 -2.09 -3.31
N VAL A 68 -5.22 -0.92 -3.68
CA VAL A 68 -6.36 -0.32 -2.97
C VAL A 68 -7.37 0.20 -3.97
N HIS A 69 -8.59 -0.32 -3.91
CA HIS A 69 -9.62 0.09 -4.84
C HIS A 69 -9.99 1.57 -4.62
N GLY A 70 -10.11 2.33 -5.71
CA GLY A 70 -10.56 3.72 -5.71
C GLY A 70 -9.49 4.79 -5.47
N ILE A 71 -8.19 4.43 -5.46
CA ILE A 71 -7.10 5.40 -5.27
C ILE A 71 -5.85 5.18 -6.15
N MET A 72 -5.84 4.23 -7.08
CA MET A 72 -4.62 3.85 -7.84
C MET A 72 -4.47 4.56 -9.19
N ASP A 73 -5.56 4.94 -9.85
CA ASP A 73 -5.56 5.58 -11.18
C ASP A 73 -5.56 7.12 -11.03
N GLY A 74 -4.83 7.61 -10.03
CA GLY A 74 -4.68 9.03 -9.73
C GLY A 74 -5.85 9.65 -8.94
N GLU A 75 -6.86 8.88 -8.54
CA GLU A 75 -7.98 9.39 -7.74
C GLU A 75 -7.51 9.90 -6.37
N ALA A 76 -6.42 9.35 -5.83
CA ALA A 76 -5.77 9.87 -4.62
C ALA A 76 -5.40 11.36 -4.74
N LEU A 77 -4.92 11.79 -5.91
CA LEU A 77 -4.47 13.16 -6.16
C LEU A 77 -5.64 14.12 -6.40
N GLN A 78 -6.80 13.61 -6.79
CA GLN A 78 -8.00 14.43 -7.03
C GLN A 78 -8.66 14.90 -5.73
N GLN A 79 -8.27 14.33 -4.59
CA GLN A 79 -8.83 14.69 -3.27
C GLN A 79 -8.34 16.05 -2.74
N GLY A 80 -7.39 16.71 -3.42
CA GLY A 80 -6.93 18.04 -3.05
C GLY A 80 -6.21 18.11 -1.70
N ARG A 81 -5.55 17.01 -1.29
CA ARG A 81 -4.76 16.97 -0.05
C ARG A 81 -3.47 17.77 -0.21
N GLU A 82 -3.06 18.45 0.86
CA GLU A 82 -1.75 19.11 0.91
C GLU A 82 -0.63 18.06 0.88
N LEU A 83 0.51 18.45 0.31
CA LEU A 83 1.69 17.59 0.20
C LEU A 83 2.60 17.83 1.38
N GLU A 84 3.07 16.74 1.98
CA GLU A 84 3.97 16.76 3.12
C GLU A 84 5.26 16.02 2.76
N TRP A 85 6.39 16.58 3.17
CA TRP A 85 7.67 15.91 3.06
C TRP A 85 7.84 14.92 4.21
N ILE A 86 8.27 13.71 3.90
CA ILE A 86 8.58 12.67 4.87
C ILE A 86 10.01 12.17 4.69
N THR A 87 10.58 11.61 5.74
CA THR A 87 11.81 10.80 5.64
C THR A 87 11.43 9.33 5.59
N LEU A 88 11.91 8.61 4.58
CA LEU A 88 11.67 7.17 4.42
C LEU A 88 12.96 6.40 4.78
N VAL A 89 12.85 5.40 5.66
CA VAL A 89 13.96 4.53 6.10
C VAL A 89 13.67 3.04 5.90
#